data_AF-A0A970TH21-F1
#
_entry.id   AF-A0A970TH21-F1
#
_cell.length_a   1.000
_cell.length_b   1.000
_cell.length_c   1.000
_cell.angle_alpha   90.00
_cell.angle_beta   90.00
_cell.angle_gamma   90.00
#
_symmetry.space_group_name_H-M   'P 1'
#
loop_
_entity.id
_entity.type
_entity.pdbx_description
1 polymer ?
#
loop_
_entity_poly.entity_id
_entity_poly.type
_entity_poly.pdbx_seq_one_letter_code
_entity_poly.pdbx_strand_id
1 'polypeptide(L)'
;MSINIDPNSQYFMNGAMAADKSRESILEDKLQSKPTTDEELMEVCKSFEAYLLEQVMKGMEKTIPTEDRKNPYLEHFGDMLYQEYAKSATENQELGLAQMLYESMKRNGSDI
;
A
#
# COMPACT_ATOMS: atom_id res chain seq x y z
N MET A 1 -21.95 -3.74 21.97
CA MET A 1 -20.50 -3.88 22.15
C MET A 1 -19.92 -2.47 22.07
N SER A 2 -19.65 -1.84 23.21
CA SER A 2 -19.09 -0.50 23.29
C SER A 2 -17.57 -0.61 23.16
N ILE A 3 -17.03 -0.13 22.04
CA ILE A 3 -15.58 0.02 21.88
C ILE A 3 -15.21 1.30 22.65
N ASN A 4 -14.67 1.15 23.85
CA ASN A 4 -14.04 2.24 24.58
C ASN A 4 -12.71 2.55 23.89
N ILE A 5 -12.59 3.74 23.30
CA ILE A 5 -11.36 4.24 22.70
C ILE A 5 -10.60 4.99 23.82
N ASP A 6 -9.57 4.34 24.35
CA ASP A 6 -8.69 4.87 25.38
C ASP A 6 -7.89 6.09 24.87
N PRO A 7 -7.48 7.04 25.75
CA PRO A 7 -6.74 8.26 25.35
C PRO A 7 -5.32 7.98 24.80
N ASN A 8 -4.88 6.73 24.81
CA ASN A 8 -3.58 6.30 24.26
C ASN A 8 -3.56 6.23 22.70
N SER A 9 -4.65 6.66 22.05
CA SER A 9 -4.86 6.71 20.60
C SER A 9 -3.77 7.45 19.80
N GLN A 10 -3.09 8.44 20.42
CA GLN A 10 -2.04 9.23 19.77
C GLN A 10 -0.80 8.40 19.34
N TYR A 11 -0.56 7.25 19.97
CA TYR A 11 0.59 6.39 19.64
C TYR A 11 0.36 5.50 18.42
N PHE A 12 -0.89 5.21 18.06
CA PHE A 12 -1.22 4.35 16.91
C PHE A 12 -1.06 5.08 15.57
N MET A 13 -1.43 6.38 15.52
CA MET A 13 -1.30 7.24 14.33
C MET A 13 0.16 7.50 13.95
N ASN A 14 1.04 7.78 14.93
CA ASN A 14 2.48 7.95 14.65
C ASN A 14 3.15 6.65 14.20
N GLY A 15 2.69 5.49 14.68
CA GLY A 15 3.17 4.18 14.23
C GLY A 15 2.81 3.87 12.78
N ALA A 16 1.59 4.24 12.34
CA ALA A 16 1.13 4.02 10.97
C ALA A 16 1.91 4.85 9.93
N MET A 17 2.19 6.13 10.21
CA MET A 17 3.02 6.98 9.34
C MET A 17 4.49 6.55 9.28
N ALA A 18 5.06 6.07 10.40
CA ALA A 18 6.40 5.50 10.42
C ALA A 18 6.47 4.16 9.67
N ALA A 19 5.41 3.35 9.73
CA ALA A 19 5.28 2.12 8.98
C ALA A 19 5.19 2.37 7.46
N ASP A 20 4.44 3.39 7.03
CA ASP A 20 4.26 3.72 5.59
C ASP A 20 5.59 4.11 4.93
N LYS A 21 6.38 4.97 5.60
CA LYS A 21 7.71 5.38 5.11
C LYS A 21 8.73 4.24 5.14
N SER A 22 8.60 3.31 6.09
CA SER A 22 9.44 2.11 6.12
C SER A 22 9.08 1.13 4.99
N ARG A 23 7.80 1.01 4.64
CA ARG A 23 7.32 0.13 3.55
C ARG A 23 7.81 0.61 2.19
N GLU A 24 7.74 1.91 1.92
CA GLU A 24 8.28 2.52 0.69
C GLU A 24 9.76 2.15 0.48
N SER A 25 10.61 2.43 1.48
CA SER A 25 12.05 2.12 1.41
C SER A 25 12.34 0.62 1.27
N ILE A 26 11.58 -0.25 1.95
CA ILE A 26 11.75 -1.71 1.83
C ILE A 26 11.38 -2.20 0.43
N LEU A 27 10.32 -1.63 -0.17
CA LEU A 27 9.89 -1.98 -1.53
C LEU A 27 10.90 -1.49 -2.57
N GLU A 28 11.43 -0.27 -2.41
CA GLU A 28 12.51 0.24 -3.25
C GLU A 28 13.77 -0.63 -3.16
N ASP A 29 14.21 -0.99 -1.96
CA ASP A 29 15.37 -1.86 -1.75
C ASP A 29 15.17 -3.23 -2.42
N LYS A 30 13.96 -3.83 -2.29
CA LYS A 30 13.62 -5.11 -2.93
C LYS A 30 13.58 -5.03 -4.46
N LEU A 31 13.15 -3.90 -5.02
CA LEU A 31 13.14 -3.67 -6.47
C LEU A 31 14.57 -3.49 -7.02
N GLN A 32 15.46 -2.86 -6.24
CA GLN A 32 16.85 -2.62 -6.62
C GLN A 32 17.75 -3.85 -6.41
N SER A 33 17.48 -4.65 -5.38
CA SER A 33 18.15 -5.94 -5.17
C SER A 33 17.59 -6.95 -6.18
N LYS A 34 18.14 -6.97 -7.41
CA LYS A 34 17.78 -7.89 -8.50
C LYS A 34 17.18 -9.21 -7.95
N PRO A 35 15.85 -9.36 -7.93
CA PRO A 35 15.23 -10.52 -7.30
C PRO A 35 15.68 -11.78 -8.03
N THR A 36 16.01 -12.80 -7.25
CA THR A 36 16.76 -13.98 -7.72
C THR A 36 15.90 -14.96 -8.51
N THR A 37 14.56 -14.83 -8.43
CA THR A 37 13.60 -15.70 -9.13
C THR A 37 12.42 -14.91 -9.70
N ASP A 38 11.81 -15.46 -10.75
CA ASP A 38 10.60 -14.89 -11.38
C ASP A 38 9.42 -14.79 -10.39
N GLU A 39 9.35 -15.71 -9.40
CA GLU A 39 8.31 -15.72 -8.37
C GLU A 39 8.52 -14.59 -7.34
N GLU A 40 9.76 -14.40 -6.86
CA GLU A 40 10.10 -13.29 -5.97
C GLU A 40 9.90 -11.93 -6.66
N LEU A 41 10.28 -11.81 -7.94
CA LEU A 41 10.08 -10.57 -8.69
C LEU A 41 8.58 -10.24 -8.82
N MET A 42 7.75 -11.24 -9.11
CA MET A 42 6.30 -11.09 -9.19
C MET A 42 5.72 -10.70 -7.83
N GLU A 43 6.18 -11.31 -6.74
CA GLU A 43 5.73 -10.96 -5.38
C GLU A 43 6.09 -9.53 -5.02
N VAL A 44 7.30 -9.07 -5.36
CA VAL A 44 7.71 -7.68 -5.19
C VAL A 44 6.82 -6.73 -6.02
N CYS A 45 6.54 -7.08 -7.27
CA CYS A 45 5.65 -6.27 -8.12
C CYS A 45 4.23 -6.19 -7.56
N LYS A 46 3.68 -7.29 -7.02
CA LYS A 46 2.39 -7.30 -6.31
C LYS A 46 2.43 -6.43 -5.06
N SER A 47 3.49 -6.54 -4.26
CA SER A 47 3.60 -5.69 -3.05
C SER A 47 3.66 -4.19 -3.39
N PHE A 48 4.25 -3.84 -4.53
CA PHE A 48 4.25 -2.47 -5.06
C PHE A 48 2.89 -2.03 -5.60
N GLU A 49 2.18 -2.88 -6.35
CA GLU A 49 0.82 -2.59 -6.85
C GLU A 49 -0.14 -2.31 -5.67
N ALA A 50 -0.09 -3.14 -4.63
CA ALA A 50 -0.90 -2.94 -3.42
C ALA A 50 -0.55 -1.62 -2.72
N TYR A 51 0.73 -1.30 -2.59
CA TYR A 51 1.16 -0.02 -2.01
C TYR A 51 0.72 1.19 -2.85
N LEU A 52 0.88 1.13 -4.17
CA LEU A 52 0.47 2.21 -5.07
C LEU A 52 -1.05 2.43 -5.00
N LEU A 53 -1.83 1.35 -5.02
CA LEU A 53 -3.28 1.43 -4.92
C LEU A 53 -3.73 2.00 -3.57
N GLU A 54 -3.09 1.60 -2.46
CA GLU A 54 -3.30 2.20 -1.14
C GLU A 54 -3.07 3.73 -1.18
N GLN A 55 -1.95 4.18 -1.75
CA GLN A 55 -1.64 5.60 -1.86
C GLN A 55 -2.60 6.36 -2.77
N VAL A 56 -3.07 5.76 -3.86
CA VAL A 56 -4.11 6.33 -4.74
C VAL A 56 -5.41 6.51 -3.94
N MET A 57 -5.83 5.51 -3.16
CA MET A 57 -7.03 5.61 -2.32
C MET A 57 -6.93 6.69 -1.26
N LYS A 58 -5.80 6.77 -0.55
CA LYS A 58 -5.52 7.87 0.40
C LYS A 58 -5.50 9.22 -0.29
N GLY A 59 -4.96 9.30 -1.52
CA GLY A 59 -4.98 10.49 -2.35
C GLY A 59 -6.41 10.90 -2.73
N MET A 60 -7.25 9.95 -3.12
CA MET A 60 -8.67 10.17 -3.42
C MET A 60 -9.45 10.65 -2.19
N GLU A 61 -9.18 10.10 -1.00
CA GLU A 61 -9.82 10.57 0.24
C GLU A 61 -9.53 12.06 0.48
N LYS A 62 -8.29 12.49 0.24
CA LYS A 62 -7.87 13.90 0.40
C LYS A 62 -8.56 14.86 -0.57
N THR A 63 -9.12 14.39 -1.69
CA THR A 63 -9.85 15.25 -2.64
C THR A 63 -11.33 15.42 -2.27
N ILE A 64 -11.85 14.62 -1.33
CA ILE A 64 -13.23 14.74 -0.85
C ILE A 64 -13.30 15.98 0.07
N PRO A 65 -14.18 16.96 -0.22
CA PRO A 65 -14.35 18.13 0.63
C PRO A 65 -14.83 17.69 2.02
N THR A 66 -13.96 17.86 3.00
CA THR A 66 -14.23 17.55 4.41
C THR A 66 -14.77 18.80 5.10
N GLU A 67 -15.94 19.26 4.66
CA GLU A 67 -16.71 20.29 5.39
C GLU A 67 -17.22 19.66 6.69
N ASP A 68 -16.36 19.63 7.72
CA ASP A 68 -16.65 19.31 9.12
C ASP A 68 -17.17 17.90 9.46
N ARG A 69 -17.12 16.94 8.53
CA ARG A 69 -17.52 15.54 8.78
C ARG A 69 -16.49 14.52 8.32
N LYS A 70 -15.30 14.54 8.92
CA LYS A 70 -14.45 13.33 8.91
C LYS A 70 -15.14 12.29 9.78
N ASN A 71 -15.44 11.12 9.21
CA ASN A 71 -16.01 10.01 9.95
C ASN A 71 -14.93 9.50 10.92
N PRO A 72 -15.12 9.57 12.26
CA PRO A 72 -14.12 9.10 13.22
C PRO A 72 -13.75 7.62 13.02
N TYR A 73 -14.67 6.82 12.47
CA TYR A 73 -14.38 5.43 12.12
C TYR A 73 -13.40 5.33 10.93
N LEU A 74 -13.53 6.17 9.90
CA LEU A 74 -12.58 6.17 8.78
C LEU A 74 -11.22 6.72 9.22
N GLU A 75 -11.18 7.66 10.15
CA GLU A 75 -9.91 8.17 10.69
C GLU A 75 -9.13 7.09 11.46
N HIS A 76 -9.81 6.19 12.17
CA HIS A 76 -9.15 5.13 12.93
C HIS A 76 -8.93 3.83 12.14
N PHE A 77 -9.83 3.50 11.21
CA PHE A 77 -9.82 2.21 10.51
C PHE A 77 -9.62 2.34 8.99
N GLY A 78 -9.59 3.56 8.45
CA GLY A 78 -9.47 3.82 7.02
C GLY A 78 -8.15 3.31 6.43
N ASP A 79 -7.03 3.52 7.13
CA ASP A 79 -5.74 2.98 6.68
C ASP A 79 -5.75 1.45 6.55
N MET A 80 -6.28 0.74 7.54
CA MET A 80 -6.42 -0.72 7.47
C MET A 80 -7.40 -1.15 6.37
N LEU A 81 -8.48 -0.40 6.18
CA LEU A 81 -9.45 -0.65 5.10
C LEU A 81 -8.79 -0.51 3.72
N TYR A 82 -8.04 0.56 3.49
CA TYR A 82 -7.34 0.80 2.22
C TYR A 82 -6.25 -0.24 1.98
N GLN A 83 -5.53 -0.64 3.04
CA GLN A 83 -4.50 -1.69 2.94
C GLN A 83 -5.07 -3.05 2.56
N GLU A 84 -6.12 -3.51 3.24
CA GLU A 84 -6.73 -4.82 2.93
C GLU A 84 -7.43 -4.81 1.57
N TYR A 85 -8.09 -3.70 1.21
CA TYR A 85 -8.70 -3.56 -0.11
C TYR A 85 -7.63 -3.60 -1.21
N ALA A 86 -6.54 -2.84 -1.05
CA ALA A 86 -5.47 -2.81 -2.04
C ALA A 86 -4.78 -4.17 -2.17
N LYS A 87 -4.58 -4.89 -1.06
CA LYS A 87 -4.04 -6.25 -1.06
C LYS A 87 -4.97 -7.21 -1.79
N SER A 88 -6.27 -7.20 -1.48
CA SER A 88 -7.27 -8.07 -2.13
C SER A 88 -7.36 -7.82 -3.63
N ALA A 89 -7.41 -6.56 -4.07
CA ALA A 89 -7.47 -6.20 -5.48
C ALA A 89 -6.23 -6.67 -6.25
N THR A 90 -5.07 -6.62 -5.60
CA THR A 90 -3.79 -7.06 -6.17
C THR A 90 -3.67 -8.59 -6.23
N GLU A 91 -4.10 -9.30 -5.20
CA GLU A 91 -4.09 -10.78 -5.19
C GLU A 91 -4.97 -11.36 -6.29
N ASN A 92 -6.12 -10.75 -6.55
CA ASN A 92 -7.02 -11.10 -7.64
C ASN A 92 -6.53 -10.65 -9.03
N GLN A 93 -5.38 -9.97 -9.12
CA GLN A 93 -4.83 -9.40 -10.35
C GLN A 93 -5.82 -8.48 -11.10
N GLU A 94 -6.65 -7.71 -10.36
CA GLU A 94 -7.75 -6.94 -10.95
C GLU A 94 -7.28 -5.79 -11.84
N LEU A 95 -6.15 -5.15 -11.52
CA LEU A 95 -5.65 -3.97 -12.24
C LEU A 95 -4.49 -4.30 -13.20
N GLY A 96 -3.84 -5.45 -13.05
CA GLY A 96 -2.75 -5.90 -13.91
C GLY A 96 -1.47 -5.04 -13.84
N LEU A 97 -1.34 -4.13 -12.86
CA LEU A 97 -0.19 -3.23 -12.77
C LEU A 97 1.07 -4.00 -12.36
N ALA A 98 0.97 -4.98 -11.45
CA ALA A 98 2.11 -5.82 -11.08
C ALA A 98 2.63 -6.62 -12.28
N GLN A 99 1.74 -7.08 -13.17
CA GLN A 99 2.17 -7.80 -14.37
C GLN A 99 2.92 -6.87 -15.33
N MET A 100 2.40 -5.66 -15.58
CA MET A 100 3.09 -4.68 -16.42
C MET A 100 4.45 -4.29 -15.84
N LEU A 101 4.54 -4.12 -14.52
CA LEU A 101 5.78 -3.82 -13.82
C LEU A 101 6.78 -4.99 -13.93
N TYR A 102 6.31 -6.22 -13.69
CA TYR A 102 7.10 -7.45 -13.84
C TYR A 102 7.67 -7.61 -15.26
N GLU A 103 6.83 -7.43 -16.28
CA GLU A 103 7.25 -7.50 -17.68
C GLU A 103 8.25 -6.38 -18.04
N SER A 104 8.04 -5.17 -17.52
CA SER A 104 8.98 -4.06 -17.70
C SER A 104 10.33 -4.36 -17.06
N MET A 105 10.36 -4.92 -15.86
CA MET A 105 11.59 -5.27 -15.16
C MET A 105 12.34 -6.41 -15.84
N LYS A 106 11.64 -7.45 -16.34
CA LYS A 106 12.29 -8.51 -17.12
C LYS A 106 12.85 -8.02 -18.45
N ARG A 107 12.11 -7.17 -19.17
CA ARG A 107 12.55 -6.60 -20.45
C ARG A 107 13.76 -5.66 -20.28
N ASN A 108 13.75 -4.83 -19.24
CA ASN A 108 14.86 -3.91 -18.99
C ASN A 108 16.08 -4.61 -18.35
N GLY A 109 15.88 -5.76 -17.71
CA GLY A 109 16.96 -6.59 -17.16
C GLY A 109 17.70 -7.45 -18.18
N SER A 110 17.15 -7.64 -19.38
CA SER A 110 17.78 -8.40 -20.48
C SER A 110 18.73 -7.59 -21.37
N ASP A 111 18.79 -6.26 -21.20
CA ASP A 111 19.62 -5.35 -22.01
C ASP A 111 20.93 -4.90 -21.30
N ILE A 112 21.39 -5.61 -20.26
CA ILE A 112 22.70 -5.42 -19.59
C ILE A 112 23.48 -6.73 -19.53
#